data_AF-A0A060YXV3-F1
#
_entry.id   AF-A0A060YXV3-F1
#
_cell.length_a   1.000
_cell.length_b   1.000
_cell.length_c   1.000
_cell.angle_alpha   90.00
_cell.angle_beta   90.00
_cell.angle_gamma   90.00
#
_symmetry.space_group_name_H-M   'P 1'
#
loop_
_entity.id
_entity.type
_entity.pdbx_description
1 polymer ?
#
loop_
_entity_poly.entity_id
_entity_poly.type
_entity_poly.pdbx_seq_one_letter_code
_entity_poly.pdbx_strand_id
1 'polypeptide(L)'
;MAFAKFSKILRLSNFDIKKKAKQYEHVHRDINPNDQWEIIGELGDGAFGKVYKAKNKETGALAAAKVIETKTEEELEDYMVEIDILAKCDHRYIVKLLDAFYHDAKLWVRM
;
A
#
# COMPACT_ATOMS: atom_id res chain seq x y z
N MET A 1 47.35 0.84 37.33
CA MET A 1 47.86 1.38 36.04
C MET A 1 47.50 0.36 34.96
N ALA A 2 46.87 0.63 33.83
CA ALA A 2 46.42 1.86 33.19
C ALA A 2 45.17 1.57 32.32
N PHE A 3 44.43 2.64 32.05
CA PHE A 3 43.20 2.72 31.27
C PHE A 3 43.40 2.58 29.74
N ALA A 4 42.33 2.11 29.07
CA ALA A 4 41.81 2.49 27.74
C ALA A 4 42.57 2.12 26.45
N LYS A 5 41.84 1.43 25.53
CA LYS A 5 41.38 2.03 24.26
C LYS A 5 40.38 1.12 23.52
N PHE A 6 39.10 1.46 23.71
CA PHE A 6 38.04 1.22 22.72
C PHE A 6 38.30 2.06 21.46
N SER A 7 37.73 1.61 20.33
CA SER A 7 37.63 2.24 19.01
C SER A 7 38.63 1.78 17.94
N LYS A 8 38.05 1.37 16.79
CA LYS A 8 38.66 0.84 15.55
C LYS A 8 38.91 -0.67 15.66
N ILE A 9 38.04 -1.55 15.15
CA ILE A 9 37.62 -1.67 13.74
C ILE A 9 36.17 -2.19 13.69
N LEU A 10 35.22 -1.25 13.70
CA LEU A 10 33.84 -1.42 13.23
C LEU A 10 33.68 -0.36 12.13
N ARG A 11 34.30 -0.63 10.99
CA ARG A 11 34.24 0.21 9.78
C ARG A 11 34.24 -0.70 8.55
N LEU A 12 33.11 -1.38 8.37
CA LEU A 12 32.63 -1.95 7.11
C LEU A 12 31.10 -2.03 7.18
N SER A 13 30.49 -0.92 7.60
CA SER A 13 29.09 -0.60 7.36
C SER A 13 29.11 0.58 6.40
N ASN A 14 28.55 0.41 5.20
CA ASN A 14 27.89 1.45 4.37
C ASN A 14 27.76 1.11 2.86
N PHE A 15 27.84 -0.16 2.43
CA PHE A 15 27.48 -0.52 1.05
C PHE A 15 26.52 -1.72 1.09
N ASP A 16 25.28 -1.48 0.67
CA ASP A 16 24.20 -2.45 0.40
C ASP A 16 23.39 -3.03 1.57
N ILE A 17 23.07 -2.22 2.59
CA ILE A 17 21.80 -2.41 3.32
C ILE A 17 20.68 -2.00 2.36
N LYS A 18 20.19 -2.94 1.52
CA LYS A 18 18.90 -2.78 0.84
C LYS A 18 17.87 -2.46 1.93
N LYS A 19 17.39 -1.22 1.95
CA LYS A 19 16.32 -0.75 2.84
C LYS A 19 15.11 -1.66 2.60
N LYS A 20 14.89 -2.64 3.49
CA LYS A 20 13.79 -3.60 3.36
C LYS A 20 12.50 -2.79 3.40
N ALA A 21 11.71 -2.85 2.33
CA ALA A 21 10.44 -2.13 2.23
C ALA A 21 9.56 -2.49 3.44
N LYS A 22 8.93 -1.49 4.06
CA LYS A 22 8.02 -1.71 5.19
C LYS A 22 6.83 -2.54 4.68
N GLN A 23 6.51 -3.62 5.38
CA GLN A 23 5.40 -4.50 5.04
C GLN A 23 4.19 -4.09 5.87
N TYR A 24 3.06 -3.85 5.21
CA TYR A 24 1.78 -3.55 5.84
C TYR A 24 0.90 -4.79 5.80
N GLU A 25 0.13 -5.04 6.86
CA GLU A 25 -0.63 -6.28 7.02
C GLU A 25 -1.71 -6.44 5.95
N HIS A 26 -2.41 -5.35 5.62
CA HIS A 26 -3.55 -5.36 4.70
C HIS A 26 -3.23 -4.78 3.31
N VAL A 27 -1.94 -4.65 2.94
CA VAL A 27 -1.53 -4.06 1.65
C VAL A 27 -0.50 -4.93 0.94
N HIS A 28 -0.85 -5.42 -0.25
CA HIS A 28 0.01 -6.20 -1.11
C HIS A 28 0.97 -5.31 -1.91
N ARG A 29 2.29 -5.59 -1.86
CA ARG A 29 3.34 -4.80 -2.56
C ARG A 29 3.98 -5.55 -3.73
N ASP A 30 3.74 -6.85 -3.80
CA ASP A 30 4.33 -7.80 -4.73
C ASP A 30 3.38 -8.19 -5.89
N ILE A 31 2.19 -7.61 -5.91
CA ILE A 31 1.13 -7.90 -6.89
C ILE A 31 0.83 -6.62 -7.68
N ASN A 32 0.84 -6.70 -9.00
CA ASN A 32 0.29 -5.63 -9.84
C ASN A 32 -1.26 -5.77 -9.87
N PRO A 33 -2.00 -4.77 -9.37
CA PRO A 33 -3.47 -4.82 -9.34
C PRO A 33 -4.09 -4.98 -10.74
N ASN A 34 -3.42 -4.51 -11.79
CA ASN A 34 -3.88 -4.63 -13.16
C ASN A 34 -3.79 -6.06 -13.71
N ASP A 35 -3.08 -6.98 -13.06
CA ASP A 35 -3.05 -8.38 -13.49
C ASP A 35 -4.39 -9.07 -13.19
N GLN A 36 -4.97 -8.76 -12.03
CA GLN A 36 -6.21 -9.36 -11.54
C GLN A 36 -7.46 -8.57 -11.91
N TRP A 37 -7.33 -7.26 -12.13
CA TRP A 37 -8.47 -6.36 -12.34
C TRP A 37 -8.33 -5.57 -13.63
N GLU A 38 -9.46 -5.37 -14.30
CA GLU A 38 -9.62 -4.51 -15.47
C GLU A 38 -10.36 -3.23 -15.06
N ILE A 39 -9.81 -2.06 -15.38
CA ILE A 39 -10.49 -0.77 -15.21
C ILE A 39 -11.50 -0.60 -16.36
N ILE A 40 -12.78 -0.46 -16.02
CA ILE A 40 -13.88 -0.31 -17.00
C ILE A 40 -14.18 1.17 -17.26
N GLY A 41 -14.05 2.02 -16.25
CA GLY A 41 -14.35 3.45 -16.37
C GLY A 41 -14.18 4.20 -15.06
N GLU A 42 -14.21 5.53 -15.15
CA GLU A 42 -14.13 6.42 -13.98
C GLU A 42 -15.52 6.56 -13.33
N LEU A 43 -15.57 6.47 -12.00
CA LEU A 43 -16.77 6.68 -11.19
C LEU A 43 -16.78 8.06 -10.54
N GLY A 44 -15.60 8.62 -10.26
CA GLY A 44 -15.48 9.96 -9.68
C GLY A 44 -14.03 10.39 -9.48
N ASP A 45 -13.87 11.69 -9.30
CA ASP A 45 -12.60 12.36 -9.03
C ASP A 45 -12.76 13.20 -7.77
N GLY A 46 -11.84 13.06 -6.82
CA GLY A 46 -11.91 13.75 -5.54
C GLY A 46 -10.52 14.17 -5.05
N ALA A 47 -10.49 14.91 -3.94
CA ALA A 47 -9.25 15.44 -3.37
C ALA A 47 -8.19 14.36 -3.05
N PHE A 48 -8.64 13.12 -2.81
CA PHE A 48 -7.80 11.99 -2.40
C PHE A 48 -7.54 10.99 -3.53
N GLY A 49 -7.79 11.38 -4.78
CA GLY A 49 -7.57 10.54 -5.95
C GLY A 49 -8.85 10.13 -6.66
N LYS A 50 -8.67 9.28 -7.67
CA LYS A 50 -9.74 8.88 -8.60
C LYS A 50 -10.33 7.54 -8.18
N VAL A 51 -11.63 7.39 -8.37
CA VAL A 51 -12.35 6.14 -8.15
C VAL A 51 -12.77 5.59 -9.50
N TYR A 52 -12.44 4.33 -9.74
CA TYR A 52 -12.76 3.62 -10.97
C TYR A 52 -13.70 2.46 -10.71
N LYS A 53 -14.55 2.17 -11.69
CA LYS A 53 -15.25 0.90 -11.79
C LYS A 53 -14.28 -0.11 -12.36
N ALA A 54 -14.14 -1.25 -11.68
CA ALA A 54 -13.24 -2.29 -12.12
C ALA A 54 -13.85 -3.68 -11.99
N LYS A 55 -13.45 -4.56 -12.91
CA LYS A 55 -13.94 -5.93 -13.02
C LYS A 55 -12.81 -6.92 -12.73
N ASN A 56 -13.08 -7.89 -11.87
CA ASN A 56 -12.14 -8.97 -11.63
C ASN A 56 -12.08 -9.83 -12.90
N LYS A 57 -10.88 -10.08 -13.42
CA LYS A 57 -10.71 -10.78 -14.70
C LYS A 57 -11.09 -12.26 -14.63
N GLU A 58 -10.97 -12.87 -13.45
CA GLU A 58 -11.26 -14.28 -13.24
C GLU A 58 -12.75 -14.50 -12.90
N THR A 59 -13.26 -13.78 -11.89
CA THR A 59 -14.61 -13.99 -11.36
C THR A 59 -15.68 -13.16 -12.06
N GLY A 60 -15.28 -12.10 -12.78
CA GLY A 60 -16.19 -11.13 -13.36
C GLY A 60 -16.86 -10.19 -12.35
N ALA A 61 -16.53 -10.29 -11.06
CA ALA A 61 -17.07 -9.43 -10.01
C ALA A 61 -16.71 -7.96 -10.25
N LEU A 62 -17.65 -7.06 -9.93
CA LEU A 62 -17.43 -5.62 -10.02
C LEU A 62 -17.05 -5.07 -8.65
N ALA A 63 -16.16 -4.08 -8.63
CA ALA A 63 -15.86 -3.31 -7.43
C ALA A 63 -15.38 -1.89 -7.78
N ALA A 64 -15.35 -1.03 -6.77
CA ALA A 64 -14.74 0.29 -6.86
C ALA A 64 -13.23 0.16 -6.56
N ALA A 65 -12.42 0.83 -7.35
CA ALA A 65 -10.98 0.95 -7.14
C ALA A 65 -10.64 2.42 -6.91
N LYS A 66 -10.36 2.80 -5.66
CA LYS A 66 -9.83 4.11 -5.32
C LYS A 66 -8.32 4.07 -5.53
N VAL A 67 -7.82 4.87 -6.46
CA VAL A 67 -6.39 4.94 -6.80
C VAL A 67 -5.86 6.29 -6.33
N ILE A 68 -4.87 6.21 -5.44
CA ILE A 68 -4.26 7.35 -4.76
C ILE A 68 -2.79 7.38 -5.15
N GLU A 69 -2.34 8.50 -5.69
CA GLU A 69 -0.92 8.71 -5.98
C GLU A 69 -0.21 9.15 -4.70
N THR A 70 0.85 8.43 -4.32
CA THR A 70 1.67 8.76 -3.14
C THR A 70 3.06 9.15 -3.62
N LYS A 71 3.57 10.31 -3.21
CA LYS A 71 4.91 10.78 -3.59
C LYS A 71 5.98 10.26 -2.64
N THR A 72 5.60 9.93 -1.40
CA THR A 72 6.52 9.47 -0.35
C THR A 72 5.94 8.30 0.42
N GLU A 73 6.81 7.55 1.11
CA GLU A 73 6.38 6.49 2.04
C GLU A 73 5.66 7.08 3.28
N GLU A 74 5.95 8.33 3.65
CA GLU A 74 5.29 9.01 4.76
C GLU A 74 3.81 9.32 4.43
N GLU A 75 3.54 9.83 3.22
CA GLU A 75 2.16 10.01 2.74
C GLU A 75 1.40 8.67 2.69
N LEU A 76 2.09 7.57 2.37
CA LEU A 76 1.47 6.24 2.38
C LEU A 76 1.10 5.80 3.80
N GLU A 77 1.92 6.10 4.81
CA GLU A 77 1.65 5.76 6.21
C GLU A 77 0.35 6.39 6.72
N ASP A 78 0.04 7.61 6.29
CA ASP A 78 -1.22 8.29 6.64
C ASP A 78 -2.47 7.51 6.18
N TYR A 79 -2.40 6.85 5.02
CA TYR A 79 -3.50 6.03 4.50
C TYR A 79 -3.61 4.65 5.17
N MET A 80 -2.55 4.16 5.82
CA MET A 80 -2.60 2.83 6.45
C MET A 80 -3.60 2.78 7.59
N VAL A 81 -3.75 3.89 8.33
CA VAL A 81 -4.75 4.01 9.40
C VAL A 81 -6.17 3.80 8.85
N GLU A 82 -6.49 4.37 7.68
CA GLU A 82 -7.80 4.19 7.05
C GLU A 82 -8.02 2.73 6.62
N ILE A 83 -7.02 2.11 6.03
CA ILE A 83 -7.08 0.70 5.58
C ILE A 83 -7.29 -0.23 6.79
N ASP A 84 -6.54 -0.03 7.87
CA ASP A 84 -6.64 -0.85 9.08
C ASP A 84 -8.01 -0.71 9.76
N ILE A 85 -8.61 0.48 9.72
CA ILE A 85 -9.97 0.70 10.21
C ILE A 85 -10.98 -0.05 9.34
N LEU A 86 -10.92 0.14 8.01
CA LEU A 86 -11.83 -0.52 7.07
C LEU A 86 -11.70 -2.04 7.10
N ALA A 87 -10.49 -2.58 7.26
CA ALA A 87 -10.23 -4.02 7.37
C ALA A 87 -10.91 -4.65 8.60
N LYS A 88 -11.11 -3.88 9.67
CA LYS A 88 -11.79 -4.32 10.90
C LYS A 88 -13.30 -4.12 10.85
N CYS A 89 -13.83 -3.41 9.85
CA CYS A 89 -15.24 -3.16 9.68
C CYS A 89 -15.90 -4.27 8.86
N ASP A 90 -16.69 -5.14 9.52
CA ASP A 90 -17.57 -6.09 8.84
C ASP A 90 -19.03 -5.80 9.24
N HIS A 91 -19.66 -4.91 8.47
CA HIS A 91 -21.04 -4.49 8.75
C HIS A 91 -21.79 -4.13 7.48
N ARG A 92 -23.08 -4.49 7.40
CA ARG A 92 -23.93 -4.32 6.20
C ARG A 92 -24.11 -2.88 5.70
N TYR A 93 -23.83 -1.89 6.55
CA TYR A 93 -23.97 -0.46 6.23
C TYR A 93 -22.63 0.27 6.14
N ILE A 94 -21.52 -0.45 6.22
CA ILE A 94 -20.18 0.09 6.04
C ILE A 94 -19.60 -0.54 4.77
N VAL A 95 -18.91 0.26 3.96
CA VAL A 95 -18.23 -0.25 2.78
C VAL A 95 -17.16 -1.25 3.20
N LYS A 96 -17.10 -2.39 2.50
CA LYS A 96 -16.18 -3.48 2.83
C LYS A 96 -14.88 -3.28 2.06
N LEU A 97 -13.75 -3.36 2.76
CA LEU A 97 -12.46 -3.51 2.10
C LEU A 97 -12.37 -4.91 1.48
N LEU A 98 -12.16 -4.99 0.17
CA LEU A 98 -11.93 -6.26 -0.52
C LEU A 98 -10.45 -6.61 -0.53
N ASP A 99 -9.60 -5.65 -0.92
CA ASP A 99 -8.15 -5.79 -1.02
C ASP A 99 -7.50 -4.40 -1.06
N ALA A 100 -6.21 -4.32 -0.76
CA ALA A 100 -5.41 -3.13 -1.07
C ALA A 100 -4.04 -3.50 -1.64
N PHE A 101 -3.56 -2.70 -2.60
CA PHE A 101 -2.30 -2.91 -3.31
C PHE A 101 -1.48 -1.62 -3.35
N TYR A 102 -0.17 -1.74 -3.26
CA TYR A 102 0.75 -0.64 -3.48
C TYR A 102 1.71 -0.99 -4.62
N HIS A 103 1.54 -0.34 -5.76
CA HIS A 103 2.27 -0.61 -6.99
C HIS A 103 2.53 0.68 -7.75
N ASP A 104 3.74 0.87 -8.28
CA ASP A 104 4.13 2.05 -9.06
C ASP A 104 3.78 3.40 -8.41
N ALA A 105 4.11 3.55 -7.13
CA ALA A 105 3.83 4.73 -6.31
C ALA A 105 2.33 5.07 -6.19
N LYS A 106 1.46 4.09 -6.44
CA LYS A 106 0.00 4.22 -6.30
C LYS A 106 -0.52 3.23 -5.29
N LEU A 107 -1.32 3.75 -4.36
CA LEU A 107 -2.14 2.95 -3.47
C LEU A 107 -3.49 2.69 -4.13
N TRP A 108 -3.85 1.42 -4.24
CA TRP A 108 -5.12 0.95 -4.76
C TRP A 108 -5.92 0.36 -3.62
N VAL A 109 -7.08 0.95 -3.32
CA VAL A 109 -8.01 0.46 -2.31
C VAL A 109 -9.24 -0.08 -3.01
N ARG A 110 -9.55 -1.37 -2.80
CA ARG A 110 -10.69 -2.06 -3.41
C ARG A 110 -11.84 -2.15 -2.43
N MET A 111 -13.04 -1.78 -2.89
CA MET A 111 -14.27 -1.78 -2.12
C MET A 111 -15.47 -2.21 -2.96
#